data_AF-A0A662UQS4-F1
#
_entry.id   AF-A0A662UQS4-F1
#
_cell.length_a   1.000
_cell.length_b   1.000
_cell.length_c   1.000
_cell.angle_alpha   90.00
_cell.angle_beta   90.00
_cell.angle_gamma   90.00
#
_symmetry.space_group_name_H-M   'P 1'
#
loop_
_entity.id
_entity.type
_entity.pdbx_description
1 polymer ?
#
loop_
_entity_poly.entity_id
_entity_poly.type
_entity_poly.pdbx_seq_one_letter_code
_entity_poly.pdbx_strand_id
1 'polypeptide(L)'
;MYVRIVNGKQRLKEIMDNFLKSLYDYNANIRNTGYYLKPYHVVVYKSRYGTKKYYYYGRYWYRVKYAGKKGKTSIVKWEYVGKNKPDERLPDPPPHPLEGIVFLIEGEDIIMRETDYMKVSKLFEGLKIVKMML
;
A
#
# COMPACT_ATOMS: atom_id res chain seq x y z
N MET A 1 -12.89 16.42 -7.65
CA MET A 1 -12.79 17.06 -6.32
C MET A 1 -11.91 16.20 -5.42
N TYR A 2 -11.07 16.84 -4.62
CA TYR A 2 -10.17 16.18 -3.67
C TYR A 2 -10.53 16.56 -2.24
N VAL A 3 -10.11 15.73 -1.29
CA VAL A 3 -10.18 16.02 0.13
C VAL A 3 -8.78 15.97 0.73
N ARG A 4 -8.53 16.88 1.67
CA ARG A 4 -7.38 16.86 2.56
C ARG A 4 -7.84 16.46 3.95
N ILE A 5 -7.28 15.37 4.45
CA ILE A 5 -7.45 14.86 5.81
C ILE A 5 -6.29 15.43 6.62
N VAL A 6 -6.59 16.41 7.47
CA VAL A 6 -5.58 17.09 8.28
C VAL A 6 -5.05 16.15 9.35
N ASN A 7 -3.71 16.06 9.48
CA ASN A 7 -3.02 15.13 10.38
C ASN A 7 -3.38 13.64 10.15
N GLY A 8 -3.83 13.29 8.93
CA GLY A 8 -4.27 11.94 8.59
C GLY A 8 -3.17 10.87 8.64
N LYS A 9 -1.90 11.27 8.55
CA LYS A 9 -0.77 10.33 8.49
C LYS A 9 -0.61 9.48 9.75
N GLN A 10 -0.84 10.04 10.93
CA GLN A 10 -0.78 9.28 12.18
C GLN A 10 -1.88 8.20 12.23
N ARG A 11 -3.12 8.57 11.89
CA ARG A 11 -4.24 7.61 11.79
C ARG A 11 -3.96 6.52 10.75
N LEU A 12 -3.39 6.88 9.60
CA LEU A 12 -2.98 5.92 8.58
C LEU A 12 -1.96 4.92 9.12
N LYS A 13 -0.97 5.39 9.89
CA LYS A 13 0.03 4.52 10.50
C LYS A 13 -0.64 3.47 11.41
N GLU A 14 -1.56 3.89 12.26
CA GLU A 14 -2.32 2.99 13.15
C GLU A 14 -3.12 1.94 12.38
N ILE A 15 -3.80 2.34 11.30
CA ILE A 15 -4.54 1.44 10.41
C ILE A 15 -3.58 0.41 9.79
N MET A 16 -2.42 0.88 9.32
CA MET A 16 -1.45 0.03 8.63
C MET A 16 -0.70 -0.90 9.57
N ASP A 17 -0.34 -0.48 10.77
CA ASP A 17 0.42 -1.31 11.73
C ASP A 17 -0.34 -2.60 12.06
N ASN A 18 -1.67 -2.51 12.24
CA ASN A 18 -2.55 -3.67 12.47
C ASN A 18 -2.59 -4.61 11.27
N PHE A 19 -2.73 -4.05 10.07
CA PHE A 19 -2.76 -4.84 8.83
C PHE A 19 -1.42 -5.50 8.52
N LEU A 20 -0.31 -4.77 8.70
CA LEU A 20 1.04 -5.25 8.40
C LEU A 20 1.41 -6.47 9.22
N LYS A 21 1.00 -6.55 10.49
CA LYS A 21 1.19 -7.74 11.31
C LYS A 21 0.56 -8.98 10.65
N SER A 22 -0.73 -8.88 10.32
CA SER A 22 -1.47 -9.98 9.67
C SER A 22 -0.90 -10.33 8.30
N LEU A 23 -0.44 -9.33 7.54
CA LEU A 23 0.19 -9.53 6.23
C LEU A 23 1.54 -10.25 6.35
N TYR A 24 2.34 -9.94 7.37
CA TYR A 24 3.62 -10.59 7.59
C TYR A 24 3.45 -12.05 8.01
N ASP A 25 2.49 -12.34 8.90
CA ASP A 25 2.14 -13.71 9.27
C ASP A 25 1.68 -14.51 8.04
N TYR A 26 0.81 -13.90 7.21
CA TYR A 26 0.39 -14.49 5.94
C TYR A 26 1.56 -14.78 5.00
N ASN A 27 2.43 -13.79 4.74
CA ASN A 27 3.59 -13.95 3.86
C ASN A 27 4.60 -14.98 4.39
N ALA A 28 4.73 -15.12 5.71
CA ALA A 28 5.55 -16.16 6.33
C ALA A 28 4.99 -17.56 6.03
N ASN A 29 3.67 -17.73 6.11
CA ASN A 29 3.00 -19.00 5.81
C ASN A 29 3.15 -19.42 4.34
N ILE A 30 3.17 -18.46 3.41
CA ILE A 30 3.28 -18.76 1.97
C ILE A 30 4.71 -18.66 1.41
N ARG A 31 5.73 -18.40 2.25
CA ARG A 31 7.10 -18.09 1.80
C ARG A 31 7.70 -19.12 0.83
N ASN A 32 7.37 -20.40 1.01
CA ASN A 32 7.91 -21.51 0.22
C ASN A 32 7.30 -21.59 -1.19
N THR A 33 6.24 -20.83 -1.46
CA THR A 33 5.57 -20.78 -2.77
C THR A 33 6.28 -19.84 -3.76
N GLY A 34 7.18 -18.99 -3.25
CA GLY A 34 7.83 -17.94 -4.03
C GLY A 34 6.94 -16.73 -4.33
N TYR A 35 5.69 -16.73 -3.87
CA TYR A 35 4.78 -15.59 -3.97
C TYR A 35 4.77 -14.76 -2.68
N TYR A 36 4.58 -13.45 -2.84
CA TYR A 36 4.53 -12.48 -1.77
C TYR A 36 3.51 -11.38 -2.10
N LEU A 37 2.79 -10.93 -1.08
CA LEU A 37 1.94 -9.74 -1.17
C LEU A 37 2.66 -8.53 -0.62
N LYS A 38 2.67 -7.44 -1.39
CA LYS A 38 3.07 -6.12 -0.88
C LYS A 38 1.87 -5.40 -0.27
N PRO A 39 2.08 -4.64 0.82
CA PRO A 39 1.00 -3.86 1.42
C PRO A 39 0.53 -2.71 0.53
N TYR A 40 1.46 -2.08 -0.20
CA TYR A 40 1.15 -0.99 -1.12
C TYR A 40 2.24 -0.86 -2.19
N HIS A 41 1.91 -0.16 -3.27
CA HIS A 41 2.83 0.26 -4.31
C HIS A 41 3.04 1.77 -4.24
N VAL A 42 4.30 2.22 -4.31
CA VAL A 42 4.65 3.65 -4.26
C VAL A 42 5.11 4.10 -5.64
N VAL A 43 4.44 5.13 -6.17
CA VAL A 43 4.86 5.82 -7.39
C VAL A 43 5.45 7.17 -7.00
N VAL A 44 6.68 7.43 -7.43
CA VAL A 44 7.39 8.69 -7.18
C VAL A 44 7.35 9.52 -8.45
N TYR A 45 6.72 10.68 -8.40
CA TYR A 45 6.68 11.65 -9.49
C TYR A 45 7.60 12.83 -9.17
N LYS A 46 8.58 13.07 -10.03
CA LYS A 46 9.54 14.18 -9.89
C LYS A 46 9.20 15.26 -10.91
N SER A 47 9.14 16.52 -10.47
CA SER A 47 8.89 17.69 -11.31
C SER A 47 9.76 18.87 -10.90
N ARG A 48 9.76 19.95 -11.69
CA ARG A 48 10.45 21.22 -11.34
C ARG A 48 9.93 21.86 -10.04
N TYR A 49 8.73 21.47 -9.59
CA TYR A 49 8.08 21.98 -8.38
C TYR A 49 8.24 21.07 -7.17
N GLY A 50 8.99 19.97 -7.29
CA GLY A 50 9.27 19.03 -6.20
C GLY A 50 8.91 17.58 -6.54
N THR A 51 8.98 16.74 -5.50
CA THR A 51 8.72 15.29 -5.58
C THR A 51 7.42 14.95 -4.89
N LYS A 52 6.51 14.27 -5.60
CA LYS A 52 5.25 13.72 -5.05
C LYS A 52 5.35 12.21 -4.94
N LYS A 53 4.80 11.65 -3.86
CA LYS A 53 4.72 10.19 -3.64
C LYS A 53 3.26 9.78 -3.55
N TYR A 54 2.85 8.94 -4.48
CA TYR A 54 1.51 8.36 -4.51
C TYR A 54 1.58 6.94 -3.97
N TYR A 55 0.70 6.65 -3.01
CA TYR A 55 0.59 5.35 -2.38
C TYR A 55 -0.68 4.68 -2.89
N TYR A 56 -0.50 3.53 -3.53
CA TYR A 56 -1.57 2.72 -4.08
C TYR A 56 -1.72 1.49 -3.20
N TYR A 57 -2.88 1.37 -2.55
CA TYR A 57 -3.18 0.26 -1.66
C TYR A 57 -4.03 -0.78 -2.38
N GLY A 58 -3.67 -2.04 -2.23
CA GLY A 58 -4.28 -3.15 -2.96
C GLY A 58 -3.44 -4.42 -2.86
N ARG A 59 -4.01 -5.53 -3.32
CA ARG A 59 -3.37 -6.86 -3.25
C ARG A 59 -2.33 -7.05 -4.36
N TYR A 60 -1.20 -6.36 -4.27
CA TYR A 60 -0.13 -6.47 -5.28
C TYR A 60 0.71 -7.72 -5.05
N TRP A 61 0.50 -8.73 -5.90
CA TRP A 61 1.24 -9.98 -5.89
C TRP A 61 2.56 -9.85 -6.61
N TYR A 62 3.59 -10.42 -6.00
CA TYR A 62 4.93 -10.51 -6.55
C TYR A 62 5.43 -11.94 -6.47
N ARG A 63 6.24 -12.32 -7.46
CA ARG A 63 7.07 -13.51 -7.42
C ARG A 63 8.49 -13.11 -7.07
N VAL A 64 9.04 -13.74 -6.04
CA VAL A 64 10.43 -13.53 -5.62
C VAL A 64 11.26 -14.66 -6.18
N LYS A 65 12.21 -14.32 -7.06
CA LYS A 65 13.15 -15.27 -7.65
C LYS A 65 14.56 -14.97 -7.16
N TYR A 66 15.30 -16.00 -6.79
CA TYR A 66 16.72 -15.88 -6.52
C TYR A 66 17.46 -15.55 -7.83
N ALA A 67 18.31 -14.52 -7.80
CA ALA A 67 19.05 -14.01 -8.94
C ALA A 67 20.58 -14.11 -8.76
N GLY A 68 21.03 -15.01 -7.87
CA GLY A 68 22.45 -15.21 -7.57
C GLY A 68 22.92 -14.47 -6.33
N LYS A 69 24.24 -14.25 -6.23
CA LYS A 69 24.90 -13.56 -5.11
C LYS A 69 25.78 -12.44 -5.63
N LYS A 70 25.85 -11.33 -4.88
CA LYS A 70 26.87 -10.30 -5.01
C LYS A 70 27.73 -10.33 -3.75
N GLY A 71 28.90 -10.96 -3.85
CA GLY A 71 29.72 -11.29 -2.68
C GLY A 71 28.98 -12.24 -1.73
N LYS A 72 28.81 -11.84 -0.47
CA LYS A 72 28.10 -12.64 0.56
C LYS A 72 26.58 -12.43 0.56
N THR A 73 26.05 -11.50 -0.24
CA THR A 73 24.64 -11.12 -0.21
C THR A 73 23.85 -11.79 -1.33
N SER A 74 22.77 -12.49 -0.98
CA SER A 74 21.82 -13.04 -1.95
C SER A 74 21.07 -11.92 -2.67
N ILE A 75 20.98 -12.00 -3.99
CA ILE A 75 20.19 -11.08 -4.81
C ILE A 75 18.86 -11.76 -5.10
N VAL A 76 17.76 -11.03 -4.90
CA VAL A 76 16.43 -11.47 -5.29
C VAL A 76 15.82 -10.49 -6.27
N LYS A 77 15.12 -11.03 -7.27
CA LYS A 77 14.33 -10.25 -8.22
C LYS A 77 12.86 -10.36 -7.84
N TRP A 78 12.22 -9.21 -7.71
CA TRP A 78 10.78 -9.10 -7.49
C TRP A 78 10.09 -8.88 -8.83
N GLU A 79 9.28 -9.83 -9.25
CA GLU A 79 8.50 -9.75 -10.49
C GLU A 79 7.04 -9.50 -10.14
N TYR A 80 6.46 -8.41 -10.64
CA TYR A 80 5.04 -8.11 -10.41
C TYR A 80 4.17 -9.12 -11.18
N VAL A 81 3.21 -9.73 -10.48
CA VAL A 81 2.34 -10.78 -11.03
C VAL A 81 0.95 -10.23 -11.34
N GLY A 82 0.43 -9.34 -10.50
CA GLY A 82 -0.91 -8.78 -10.70
C GLY A 82 -1.58 -8.40 -9.39
N LYS A 83 -2.86 -8.06 -9.48
CA LYS A 83 -3.72 -7.74 -8.31
C LYS A 83 -4.51 -8.94 -7.79
N ASN A 84 -4.66 -9.98 -8.62
CA ASN A 84 -5.43 -11.17 -8.30
C ASN A 84 -4.53 -12.27 -7.73
N LYS A 85 -5.11 -13.15 -6.91
CA LYS A 85 -4.43 -14.31 -6.34
C LYS A 85 -3.85 -15.16 -7.49
N PRO A 86 -2.52 -15.40 -7.53
CA PRO A 86 -1.87 -16.00 -8.71
C PRO A 86 -2.00 -17.52 -8.76
N ASP A 87 -2.37 -18.16 -7.64
CA ASP A 87 -2.58 -19.59 -7.53
C ASP A 87 -3.70 -19.84 -6.51
N GLU A 88 -4.73 -20.59 -6.93
CA GLU A 88 -5.91 -20.88 -6.10
C GLU A 88 -5.58 -21.68 -4.84
N ARG A 89 -4.48 -22.44 -4.84
CA ARG A 89 -4.02 -23.24 -3.71
C ARG A 89 -3.46 -22.39 -2.57
N LEU A 90 -3.14 -21.13 -2.83
CA LEU A 90 -2.72 -20.21 -1.78
C LEU A 90 -3.91 -19.91 -0.86
N PRO A 91 -3.67 -19.83 0.47
CA PRO A 91 -4.69 -19.36 1.40
C PRO A 91 -5.16 -17.96 1.01
N ASP A 92 -6.37 -17.59 1.44
CA ASP A 92 -6.84 -16.24 1.17
C ASP A 92 -6.07 -15.21 2.01
N PRO A 93 -5.67 -14.08 1.40
CA PRO A 93 -4.93 -13.06 2.11
C PRO A 93 -5.81 -12.27 3.07
N PRO A 94 -5.23 -11.67 4.13
CA PRO A 94 -5.97 -10.80 5.02
C PRO A 94 -6.61 -9.64 4.23
N PRO A 95 -7.81 -9.19 4.62
CA PRO A 95 -8.47 -8.06 3.96
C PRO A 95 -7.63 -6.79 4.14
N HIS A 96 -7.42 -6.06 3.05
CA HIS A 96 -6.65 -4.83 3.08
C HIS A 96 -7.60 -3.64 3.41
N PRO A 97 -7.40 -2.90 4.52
CA PRO A 97 -8.36 -1.87 4.98
C PRO A 97 -8.50 -0.70 4.00
N LEU A 98 -7.48 -0.46 3.20
CA LEU A 98 -7.42 0.60 2.18
C LEU A 98 -7.42 0.02 0.75
N GLU A 99 -7.99 -1.16 0.53
CA GLU A 99 -7.98 -1.77 -0.81
C GLU A 99 -8.56 -0.86 -1.90
N GLY A 100 -7.80 -0.67 -2.98
CA GLY A 100 -8.21 0.16 -4.11
C GLY A 100 -8.11 1.66 -3.88
N ILE A 101 -7.57 2.09 -2.73
CA ILE A 101 -7.42 3.50 -2.37
C ILE A 101 -6.06 4.02 -2.85
N VAL A 102 -6.09 5.23 -3.39
CA VAL A 102 -4.90 5.98 -3.79
C VAL A 102 -4.88 7.29 -3.04
N PHE A 103 -3.75 7.62 -2.41
CA PHE A 103 -3.57 8.92 -1.80
C PHE A 103 -2.12 9.44 -1.92
N LEU A 104 -2.03 10.76 -1.76
CA LEU A 104 -0.80 11.52 -1.65
C LEU A 104 -0.60 11.88 -0.17
N ILE A 105 0.64 11.81 0.31
CA ILE A 105 1.01 12.32 1.63
C ILE A 105 1.75 13.65 1.43
N GLU A 106 1.26 14.73 2.06
CA GLU A 106 1.90 16.04 2.10
C GLU A 106 2.10 16.47 3.56
N GLY A 107 3.34 16.40 4.06
CA GLY A 107 3.60 16.62 5.48
C GLY A 107 2.93 15.55 6.36
N GLU A 108 2.03 16.00 7.23
CA GLU A 108 1.20 15.15 8.09
C GLU A 108 -0.20 14.88 7.52
N ASP A 109 -0.52 15.49 6.39
CA ASP A 109 -1.83 15.41 5.77
C ASP A 109 -1.90 14.32 4.70
N ILE A 110 -3.11 13.80 4.50
CA ILE A 110 -3.42 12.86 3.43
C ILE A 110 -4.35 13.56 2.44
N ILE A 111 -4.03 13.46 1.15
CA ILE A 111 -4.84 14.00 0.07
C ILE A 111 -5.29 12.87 -0.83
N MET A 112 -6.60 12.77 -1.06
CA MET A 112 -7.17 11.74 -1.93
C MET A 112 -8.39 12.25 -2.67
N ARG A 113 -8.81 11.52 -3.70
CA ARG A 113 -10.07 11.82 -4.40
C ARG A 113 -11.21 11.66 -3.41
N GLU A 114 -12.20 12.55 -3.50
CA GLU A 114 -13.38 12.47 -2.64
C GLU A 114 -14.10 11.12 -2.76
N THR A 115 -14.19 10.57 -3.97
CA THR A 115 -14.77 9.24 -4.23
C THR A 115 -14.03 8.10 -3.54
N ASP A 116 -12.71 8.22 -3.36
CA ASP A 116 -11.92 7.23 -2.62
C ASP A 116 -12.09 7.43 -1.11
N TYR A 117 -12.14 8.69 -0.63
CA TYR A 117 -12.43 9.00 0.76
C TYR A 117 -13.78 8.45 1.21
N MET A 118 -14.83 8.57 0.40
CA MET A 118 -16.16 8.05 0.76
C MET A 118 -16.17 6.55 1.08
N LYS A 119 -15.27 5.77 0.48
CA LYS A 119 -15.13 4.32 0.73
C LYS A 119 -14.50 4.02 2.09
N VAL A 120 -13.70 4.94 2.63
CA VAL A 120 -12.87 4.75 3.83
C VAL A 120 -13.09 5.83 4.90
N SER A 121 -14.16 6.63 4.78
CA SER A 121 -14.40 7.80 5.61
C SER A 121 -14.42 7.46 7.11
N LYS A 122 -15.01 6.31 7.46
CA LYS A 122 -15.04 5.76 8.82
C LYS A 122 -13.64 5.56 9.42
N LEU A 123 -12.64 5.20 8.61
CA LEU A 123 -11.27 5.01 9.11
C LEU A 123 -10.62 6.32 9.57
N PHE A 124 -11.11 7.45 9.08
CA PHE A 124 -10.61 8.79 9.39
C PHE A 124 -11.61 9.64 10.19
N GLU A 125 -12.56 8.99 10.86
CA GLU A 125 -13.53 9.66 11.72
C GLU A 125 -12.82 10.43 12.84
N GLY A 126 -13.38 11.61 13.17
CA GLY A 126 -12.85 12.56 14.14
C GLY A 126 -11.74 13.48 13.61
N LEU A 127 -11.26 13.28 12.38
CA LEU A 127 -10.28 14.17 11.77
C LEU A 127 -10.94 15.29 10.96
N LYS A 128 -10.24 16.44 10.87
CA LYS A 128 -10.70 17.57 10.06
C LYS A 128 -10.52 17.26 8.57
N ILE A 129 -11.60 17.43 7.81
CA ILE A 129 -11.65 17.22 6.36
C ILE A 129 -11.85 18.55 5.64
N VAL A 130 -11.01 18.85 4.67
CA VAL A 130 -11.09 20.07 3.84
C VAL A 130 -11.27 19.67 2.38
N LYS A 131 -12.35 20.14 1.73
CA LYS A 131 -12.54 19.96 0.29
C LYS A 131 -11.63 20.90 -0.49
N MET A 132 -11.09 20.41 -1.61
CA MET A 132 -10.19 21.17 -2.45
C MET A 132 -10.32 20.82 -3.93
N MET A 133 -9.99 21.80 -4.77
CA MET A 133 -9.74 21.63 -6.19
C MET A 133 -8.22 21.65 -6.39
N LEU A 134 -7.69 20.61 -7.03
CA LEU A 134 -6.26 20.47 -7.37
C LEU A 134 -6.07 20.63 -8.87
#